data_AF-A0A9P6TS74-F1
#
_entry.id   AF-A0A9P6TS74-F1
#
_cell.length_a   1.000
_cell.length_b   1.000
_cell.length_c   1.000
_cell.angle_alpha   90.00
_cell.angle_beta   90.00
_cell.angle_gamma   90.00
#
_symmetry.space_group_name_H-M   'P 1'
#
loop_
_entity.id
_entity.type
_entity.pdbx_description
1 polymer ?
#
loop_
_entity_poly.entity_id
_entity_poly.type
_entity_poly.pdbx_seq_one_letter_code
_entity_poly.pdbx_strand_id
1 'polypeptide(L)'
;MAKASNSSAAQRVRKKVKKNVAEGVVHVHASFNNTIITITDRQGNALAWATSGGQGFKGSRKSTPFAAQVAAESAGRVAVEYGVKNLEVRIKGPGPGRESAVRALHGLGIKIMAISDVTPVPHNGCRPPKLARYIGPKAKLSRREGTDLFLKSARRSLADKCKLDSKPGQHGRTSGARTSDYGLQLREKQKVKRIYGVLERQFRRYFAEADRRKGNTGEMLLQLLESRLDTVVYRMGFGSTRAEARQLVSHKAITVNGQVANIPSLQVKAGNVIAVREQAKKQTRIQEALSLAEQNGLPSWVSVDAKKFEGTFKQMPERSDIAGDINESLIVELYSR
;
A
#
# COMPACT_ATOMS: atom_id res chain seq x y z
N MET A 1 10.25 68.22 20.57
CA MET A 1 9.51 67.69 19.41
C MET A 1 10.50 67.27 18.34
N ALA A 2 10.89 65.99 18.30
CA ALA A 2 11.78 65.46 17.27
C ALA A 2 10.95 64.98 16.06
N LYS A 3 11.20 65.53 14.87
CA LYS A 3 10.55 65.11 13.62
C LYS A 3 11.10 63.75 13.21
N ALA A 4 10.24 62.74 13.15
CA ALA A 4 10.55 61.43 12.58
C ALA A 4 10.84 61.57 11.07
N SER A 5 12.01 61.11 10.64
CA SER A 5 12.41 60.98 9.25
C SER A 5 11.68 59.79 8.62
N ASN A 6 10.83 60.06 7.63
CA ASN A 6 10.07 59.04 6.92
C ASN A 6 10.97 58.43 5.82
N SER A 7 11.66 57.33 6.12
CA SER A 7 12.44 56.58 5.13
C SER A 7 11.51 55.63 4.35
N SER A 8 11.06 56.09 3.19
CA SER A 8 10.35 55.25 2.21
C SER A 8 11.31 54.21 1.62
N ALA A 9 11.37 53.04 2.26
CA ALA A 9 12.09 51.89 1.73
C ALA A 9 11.48 51.45 0.39
N ALA A 10 12.17 51.78 -0.71
CA ALA A 10 11.82 51.33 -2.05
C ALA A 10 11.77 49.78 -2.07
N GLN A 11 10.56 49.24 -2.22
CA GLN A 11 10.32 47.81 -2.33
C GLN A 11 11.07 47.29 -3.57
N ARG A 12 12.15 46.53 -3.37
CA ARG A 12 12.89 45.86 -4.45
C ARG A 12 11.94 44.91 -5.19
N VAL A 13 11.43 45.33 -6.34
CA VAL A 13 10.67 44.49 -7.27
C VAL A 13 11.60 43.37 -7.73
N ARG A 14 11.33 42.13 -7.29
CA ARG A 14 12.08 40.95 -7.76
C ARG A 14 11.94 40.88 -9.28
N LYS A 15 13.06 41.05 -9.98
CA LYS A 15 13.14 40.96 -11.45
C LYS A 15 12.69 39.55 -11.85
N LYS A 16 11.49 39.44 -12.46
CA LYS A 16 10.99 38.15 -12.98
C LYS A 16 11.99 37.63 -14.01
N VAL A 17 12.59 36.47 -13.71
CA VAL A 17 13.47 35.77 -14.65
C VAL A 17 12.61 35.35 -15.83
N LYS A 18 12.83 35.98 -16.99
CA LYS A 18 12.19 35.60 -18.26
C LYS A 18 12.81 34.28 -18.72
N LYS A 19 12.23 33.16 -18.30
CA LYS A 19 12.49 31.85 -18.92
C LYS A 19 11.68 31.82 -20.21
N ASN A 20 12.34 31.57 -21.34
CA ASN A 20 11.70 31.38 -22.63
C ASN A 20 11.41 29.89 -22.80
N VAL A 21 10.18 29.47 -22.53
CA VAL A 21 9.77 28.06 -22.60
C VAL A 21 8.88 27.89 -23.83
N ALA A 22 9.39 27.23 -24.87
CA ALA A 22 8.68 27.13 -26.15
C ALA A 22 7.47 26.17 -26.11
N GLU A 23 7.55 25.11 -25.29
CA GLU A 23 6.54 24.06 -25.19
C GLU A 23 6.03 23.91 -23.76
N GLY A 24 4.72 23.77 -23.58
CA GLY A 24 4.10 23.59 -22.27
C GLY A 24 2.97 22.56 -22.26
N VAL A 25 2.57 22.18 -21.04
CA VAL A 25 1.42 21.31 -20.79
C VAL A 25 0.38 22.13 -20.04
N VAL A 26 -0.86 22.13 -20.51
CA VAL A 26 -1.99 22.72 -19.80
C VAL A 26 -2.75 21.64 -19.08
N HIS A 27 -2.89 21.79 -17.78
CA HIS A 27 -3.78 21.01 -16.94
C HIS A 27 -5.08 21.79 -16.74
N VAL A 28 -6.15 21.36 -17.42
CA VAL A 28 -7.50 21.89 -17.25
C VAL A 28 -8.24 20.98 -16.29
N HIS A 29 -8.49 21.44 -15.06
CA HIS A 29 -9.36 20.73 -14.13
C HIS A 29 -10.75 21.36 -14.14
N ALA A 30 -11.68 20.71 -14.84
CA ALA A 30 -13.06 21.16 -15.00
C ALA A 30 -13.99 20.35 -14.07
N SER A 31 -14.39 20.97 -12.96
CA SER A 31 -15.39 20.42 -12.05
C SER A 31 -16.74 21.14 -12.22
N PHE A 32 -17.82 20.61 -11.62
CA PHE A 32 -19.11 21.28 -11.57
C PHE A 32 -19.14 22.53 -10.67
N ASN A 33 -18.09 22.76 -9.89
CA ASN A 33 -18.01 23.88 -8.94
C ASN A 33 -17.04 24.98 -9.38
N ASN A 34 -15.97 24.61 -10.08
CA ASN A 34 -14.90 25.52 -10.46
C ASN A 34 -14.08 24.93 -11.62
N THR A 35 -13.52 25.81 -12.44
CA THR A 35 -12.50 25.45 -13.45
C THR A 35 -11.16 26.01 -13.03
N ILE A 36 -10.15 25.15 -12.95
CA ILE A 36 -8.78 25.48 -12.59
C ILE A 36 -7.91 25.19 -13.81
N ILE A 37 -7.11 26.16 -14.21
CA ILE A 37 -6.23 26.06 -15.37
C ILE A 37 -4.82 26.30 -14.88
N THR A 38 -3.93 25.37 -15.17
CA THR A 38 -2.52 25.44 -14.78
C THR A 38 -1.67 25.11 -16.00
N ILE A 39 -0.76 26.01 -16.35
CA ILE A 39 0.17 25.87 -17.46
C ILE A 39 1.54 25.57 -16.85
N THR A 40 2.12 24.45 -17.23
CA THR A 40 3.42 23.97 -16.74
C THR A 40 4.39 23.77 -17.91
N ASP A 41 5.68 23.76 -17.60
CA ASP A 41 6.71 23.23 -18.50
C ASP A 41 6.61 21.68 -18.57
N ARG A 42 7.30 21.03 -19.51
CA ARG A 42 7.40 19.55 -19.61
C ARG A 42 7.95 18.90 -18.33
N GLN A 43 8.75 19.64 -17.56
CA GLN A 43 9.29 19.19 -16.27
C GLN A 43 8.29 19.32 -15.10
N GLY A 44 7.10 19.87 -15.32
CA GLY A 44 6.06 20.03 -14.29
C GLY A 44 6.16 21.31 -13.45
N ASN A 45 7.07 22.24 -13.79
CA ASN A 45 7.16 23.54 -13.14
C ASN A 45 5.99 24.45 -13.58
N ALA A 46 5.23 25.00 -12.64
CA ALA A 46 4.11 25.90 -12.95
C ALA A 46 4.60 27.26 -13.45
N LEU A 47 4.17 27.64 -14.65
CA LEU A 47 4.45 28.92 -15.28
C LEU A 47 3.34 29.93 -14.96
N ALA A 48 2.09 29.50 -15.16
CA ALA A 48 0.91 30.31 -14.93
C ALA A 48 -0.24 29.44 -14.41
N TRP A 49 -1.10 30.02 -13.60
CA TRP A 49 -2.34 29.38 -13.19
C TRP A 49 -3.42 30.43 -12.99
N ALA A 50 -4.66 30.04 -13.26
CA ALA A 50 -5.83 30.86 -12.97
C ALA A 50 -7.00 29.95 -12.63
N THR A 51 -7.95 30.49 -11.89
CA THR A 51 -9.19 29.79 -11.56
C THR A 51 -10.37 30.71 -11.81
N SER A 52 -11.52 30.13 -12.18
CA SER A 52 -12.76 30.90 -12.34
C SER A 52 -13.11 31.65 -11.04
N GLY A 53 -12.90 31.02 -9.87
CA GLY A 53 -13.07 31.70 -8.58
C GLY A 53 -12.10 32.87 -8.33
N GLY A 54 -10.86 32.78 -8.82
CA GLY A 54 -9.85 33.83 -8.68
C GLY A 54 -10.10 35.06 -9.57
N GLN A 55 -10.89 34.90 -10.63
CA GLN A 55 -11.30 35.99 -11.54
C GLN A 55 -12.59 36.70 -11.11
N GLY A 56 -12.97 36.57 -9.84
CA GLY A 56 -14.10 37.30 -9.25
C GLY A 56 -15.48 36.62 -9.39
N PHE A 57 -15.57 35.45 -10.04
CA PHE A 57 -16.83 34.70 -10.10
C PHE A 57 -17.15 34.04 -8.76
N LYS A 58 -18.37 34.26 -8.25
CA LYS A 58 -18.87 33.72 -6.96
C LYS A 58 -20.06 32.78 -7.16
N GLY A 59 -20.26 31.86 -6.22
CA GLY A 59 -21.37 30.89 -6.24
C GLY A 59 -21.42 30.02 -7.51
N SER A 60 -22.63 29.79 -8.02
CA SER A 60 -22.90 29.01 -9.23
C SER A 60 -22.27 29.58 -10.49
N ARG A 61 -21.94 30.88 -10.53
CA ARG A 61 -21.31 31.51 -11.70
C ARG A 61 -19.90 30.96 -11.98
N LYS A 62 -19.24 30.34 -10.99
CA LYS A 62 -17.91 29.73 -11.13
C LYS A 62 -17.86 28.53 -12.08
N SER A 63 -18.99 27.84 -12.25
CA SER A 63 -19.07 26.66 -13.11
C SER A 63 -19.50 27.00 -14.53
N THR A 64 -19.73 28.27 -14.85
CA THR A 64 -20.16 28.64 -16.20
C THR A 64 -19.04 28.49 -17.23
N PRO A 65 -19.35 28.13 -18.49
CA PRO A 65 -18.40 28.11 -19.61
C PRO A 65 -17.63 29.43 -19.77
N PHE A 66 -18.32 30.55 -19.61
CA PHE A 66 -17.73 31.90 -19.69
C PHE A 66 -16.67 32.14 -18.60
N ALA A 67 -16.94 31.73 -17.36
CA ALA A 67 -15.96 31.85 -16.28
C ALA A 67 -14.72 30.98 -16.51
N ALA A 68 -14.85 29.85 -17.22
CA ALA A 68 -13.70 29.03 -17.63
C ALA A 68 -12.88 29.71 -18.73
N GLN A 69 -13.54 30.35 -19.71
CA GLN A 69 -12.87 31.13 -20.76
C GLN A 69 -12.04 32.28 -20.16
N VAL A 70 -12.61 33.08 -19.27
CA VAL A 70 -11.88 34.22 -18.63
C VAL A 70 -10.66 33.72 -17.84
N ALA A 71 -10.80 32.60 -17.12
CA ALA A 71 -9.67 31.98 -16.43
C ALA A 71 -8.59 31.50 -17.41
N ALA A 72 -8.99 30.91 -18.54
CA ALA A 72 -8.08 30.41 -19.56
C ALA A 72 -7.31 31.54 -20.24
N GLU A 73 -8.00 32.63 -20.56
CA GLU A 73 -7.37 33.82 -21.15
C GLU A 73 -6.35 34.45 -20.21
N SER A 74 -6.69 34.56 -18.92
CA SER A 74 -5.77 35.11 -17.92
C SER A 74 -4.51 34.26 -17.76
N ALA A 75 -4.65 32.93 -17.64
CA ALA A 75 -3.49 32.03 -17.56
C ALA A 75 -2.69 32.03 -18.88
N GLY A 76 -3.37 32.06 -20.02
CA GLY A 76 -2.76 32.03 -21.34
C GLY A 76 -1.95 33.29 -21.66
N ARG A 77 -2.44 34.49 -21.32
CA ARG A 77 -1.68 35.74 -21.49
C ARG A 77 -0.35 35.71 -20.74
N VAL A 78 -0.38 35.23 -19.50
CA VAL A 78 0.84 35.07 -18.69
C VAL A 78 1.78 34.02 -19.32
N ALA A 79 1.25 32.92 -19.86
CA ALA A 79 2.08 31.94 -20.56
C ALA A 79 2.71 32.47 -21.87
N VAL A 80 2.02 33.34 -22.60
CA VAL A 80 2.58 34.02 -23.78
C VAL A 80 3.73 34.94 -23.39
N GLU A 81 3.65 35.62 -22.25
CA GLU A 81 4.78 36.41 -21.71
C GLU A 81 6.01 35.55 -21.38
N TYR A 82 5.81 34.28 -21.02
CA TYR A 82 6.87 33.28 -20.81
C TYR A 82 7.35 32.61 -22.11
N GLY A 83 6.80 32.97 -23.28
CA GLY A 83 7.24 32.48 -24.59
C GLY A 83 6.64 31.16 -25.03
N VAL A 84 5.56 30.69 -24.39
CA VAL A 84 4.90 29.42 -24.73
C VAL A 84 4.18 29.53 -26.07
N LYS A 85 4.59 28.70 -27.05
CA LYS A 85 4.00 28.67 -28.40
C LYS A 85 3.22 27.39 -28.68
N ASN A 86 3.62 26.27 -28.07
CA ASN A 86 3.01 24.96 -28.25
C ASN A 86 2.47 24.44 -26.92
N LEU A 87 1.24 23.91 -26.93
CA LEU A 87 0.60 23.35 -25.74
C LEU A 87 0.04 21.94 -25.97
N GLU A 88 0.35 21.04 -25.04
CA GLU A 88 -0.39 19.79 -24.84
C GLU A 88 -1.49 20.02 -23.80
N VAL A 89 -2.74 19.74 -24.15
CA VAL A 89 -3.88 19.97 -23.26
C VAL A 89 -4.28 18.67 -22.58
N ARG A 90 -4.27 18.66 -21.25
CA ARG A 90 -4.74 17.57 -20.39
C ARG A 90 -5.97 18.00 -19.62
N ILE A 91 -7.12 17.42 -19.95
CA ILE A 91 -8.41 17.78 -19.37
C ILE A 91 -8.80 16.75 -18.30
N LYS A 92 -9.20 17.21 -17.11
CA LYS A 92 -9.64 16.37 -15.98
C LYS A 92 -10.99 16.82 -15.44
N GLY A 93 -11.96 15.94 -15.47
CA GLY A 93 -13.27 16.11 -14.84
C GLY A 93 -14.38 16.48 -15.83
N PRO A 94 -15.65 16.22 -15.48
CA PRO A 94 -16.80 16.33 -16.39
C PRO A 94 -17.42 17.73 -16.50
N GLY A 95 -16.82 18.76 -15.87
CA GLY A 95 -17.43 20.08 -15.79
C GLY A 95 -17.66 20.75 -17.16
N PRO A 96 -18.58 21.71 -17.27
CA PRO A 96 -18.89 22.41 -18.53
C PRO A 96 -17.74 23.31 -19.04
N GLY A 97 -16.73 23.60 -18.20
CA GLY A 97 -15.58 24.43 -18.56
C GLY A 97 -14.52 23.76 -19.45
N ARG A 98 -14.70 22.48 -19.83
CA ARG A 98 -13.71 21.69 -20.59
C ARG A 98 -13.38 22.31 -21.95
N GLU A 99 -14.37 22.40 -22.82
CA GLU A 99 -14.18 22.90 -24.19
C GLU A 99 -13.87 24.40 -24.21
N SER A 100 -14.51 25.15 -23.33
CA SER A 100 -14.36 26.61 -23.26
C SER A 100 -12.94 27.02 -22.92
N ALA A 101 -12.26 26.28 -22.03
CA ALA A 101 -10.86 26.52 -21.72
C ALA A 101 -9.94 26.28 -22.92
N VAL A 102 -10.22 25.24 -23.72
CA VAL A 102 -9.42 24.91 -24.91
C VAL A 102 -9.61 25.93 -26.02
N ARG A 103 -10.86 26.33 -26.30
CA ARG A 103 -11.17 27.36 -27.29
C ARG A 103 -10.52 28.71 -26.96
N ALA A 104 -10.53 29.08 -25.68
CA ALA A 104 -9.91 30.31 -25.20
C ALA A 104 -8.38 30.31 -25.39
N LEU A 105 -7.70 29.20 -25.12
CA LEU A 105 -6.26 29.06 -25.33
C LEU A 105 -5.88 29.08 -26.82
N HIS A 106 -6.72 28.49 -27.67
CA HIS A 106 -6.55 28.57 -29.12
C HIS A 106 -6.73 30.01 -29.64
N GLY A 107 -7.71 30.75 -29.12
CA GLY A 107 -7.96 32.15 -29.47
C GLY A 107 -6.81 33.12 -29.15
N LEU A 108 -5.93 32.76 -28.21
CA LEU A 108 -4.70 33.51 -27.90
C LEU A 108 -3.54 33.25 -28.88
N GLY A 109 -3.75 32.43 -29.91
CA GLY A 109 -2.72 32.12 -30.92
C GLY A 109 -1.72 31.05 -30.48
N ILE A 110 -1.99 30.31 -29.40
CA ILE A 110 -1.14 29.21 -28.95
C ILE A 110 -1.51 27.93 -29.71
N LYS A 111 -0.53 27.25 -30.30
CA LYS A 111 -0.77 26.01 -31.06
C LYS A 111 -1.04 24.85 -30.12
N ILE A 112 -2.20 24.23 -30.26
CA ILE A 112 -2.56 23.03 -29.49
C ILE A 112 -2.08 21.79 -30.26
N MET A 113 -1.16 21.03 -29.68
CA MET A 113 -0.59 19.84 -30.32
C MET A 113 -1.47 18.60 -30.13
N ALA A 114 -1.93 18.37 -28.90
CA ALA A 114 -2.74 17.21 -28.55
C ALA A 114 -3.71 17.56 -27.42
N ILE A 115 -4.89 16.94 -27.43
CA ILE A 115 -5.88 17.03 -26.37
C ILE A 115 -6.06 15.63 -25.80
N SER A 116 -5.73 15.46 -24.51
CA SER A 116 -5.86 14.20 -23.78
C SER A 116 -6.85 14.36 -22.64
N ASP A 117 -7.87 13.51 -22.60
CA ASP A 117 -8.73 13.39 -21.44
C ASP A 117 -8.07 12.50 -20.38
N VAL A 118 -7.64 13.09 -19.27
CA VAL A 118 -7.08 12.42 -18.10
C VAL A 118 -8.08 12.32 -16.96
N THR A 119 -9.38 12.45 -17.25
CA THR A 119 -10.45 12.21 -16.27
C THR A 119 -10.31 10.77 -15.78
N PRO A 120 -10.07 10.55 -14.46
CA PRO A 120 -10.03 9.21 -13.93
C PRO A 120 -11.37 8.57 -14.23
N VAL A 121 -11.38 7.52 -15.05
CA VAL A 121 -12.58 6.70 -15.24
C VAL A 121 -12.93 6.17 -13.86
N PRO A 122 -14.06 6.58 -13.26
CA PRO A 122 -14.47 6.01 -12.00
C PRO A 122 -14.60 4.52 -12.25
N HIS A 123 -13.79 3.73 -11.54
CA HIS A 123 -13.99 2.30 -11.54
C HIS A 123 -15.41 2.10 -10.97
N ASN A 124 -16.40 1.81 -11.82
CA ASN A 124 -17.77 1.45 -11.42
C ASN A 124 -17.81 0.11 -10.65
N GLY A 125 -16.66 -0.35 -10.15
CA GLY A 125 -16.56 -1.43 -9.20
C GLY A 125 -16.41 -0.87 -7.79
N CYS A 126 -16.89 -1.66 -6.82
CA CYS A 126 -16.49 -1.50 -5.43
C CYS A 126 -14.98 -1.24 -5.36
N ARG A 127 -14.55 -0.27 -4.54
CA ARG A 127 -13.16 -0.12 -4.09
C ARG A 127 -12.54 -1.52 -4.02
N PRO A 128 -11.44 -1.83 -4.74
CA PRO A 128 -10.93 -3.19 -4.84
C PRO A 128 -10.90 -3.76 -3.42
N PRO A 129 -11.59 -4.89 -3.18
CA PRO A 129 -11.93 -5.33 -1.84
C PRO A 129 -10.64 -5.35 -1.04
N LYS A 130 -10.64 -4.58 0.06
CA LYS A 130 -9.50 -4.49 0.97
C LYS A 130 -9.02 -5.91 1.20
N LEU A 131 -7.77 -6.20 0.85
CA LEU A 131 -7.19 -7.53 0.84
C LEU A 131 -7.69 -8.32 2.05
N ALA A 132 -8.53 -9.33 1.79
CA ALA A 132 -9.43 -9.88 2.82
C ALA A 132 -8.59 -10.49 3.95
N ARG A 133 -8.58 -9.83 5.11
CA ARG A 133 -7.74 -10.19 6.27
C ARG A 133 -8.41 -9.78 7.56
N TYR A 134 -8.10 -10.49 8.64
CA TYR A 134 -8.53 -10.11 9.98
C TYR A 134 -7.79 -8.86 10.46
N ILE A 135 -8.51 -7.75 10.65
CA ILE A 135 -7.99 -6.45 11.13
C ILE A 135 -8.31 -6.21 12.61
N GLY A 136 -9.14 -7.08 13.22
CA GLY A 136 -9.56 -6.93 14.61
C GLY A 136 -8.45 -7.18 15.65
N PRO A 137 -8.82 -7.14 16.94
CA PRO A 137 -7.89 -7.34 18.05
C PRO A 137 -7.16 -8.69 17.96
N LYS A 138 -5.82 -8.66 17.92
CA LYS A 138 -4.98 -9.86 17.72
C LYS A 138 -4.78 -10.67 19.00
N ALA A 139 -4.64 -10.02 20.16
CA ALA A 139 -4.52 -10.71 21.45
C ALA A 139 -5.77 -11.55 21.79
N LYS A 140 -6.94 -11.16 21.26
CA LYS A 140 -8.18 -11.95 21.35
C LYS A 140 -8.02 -13.34 20.71
N LEU A 141 -7.25 -13.43 19.62
CA LEU A 141 -7.01 -14.69 18.92
C LEU A 141 -6.10 -15.61 19.73
N SER A 142 -4.97 -15.09 20.25
CA SER A 142 -4.05 -15.86 21.09
C SER A 142 -4.74 -16.36 22.36
N ARG A 143 -5.48 -15.49 23.07
CA ARG A 143 -6.27 -15.86 24.25
C ARG A 143 -7.34 -16.92 23.97
N ARG A 144 -7.90 -16.95 22.75
CA ARG A 144 -8.93 -17.93 22.39
C ARG A 144 -8.33 -19.32 22.20
N GLU A 145 -7.12 -19.39 21.63
CA GLU A 145 -6.41 -20.65 21.39
C GLU A 145 -5.48 -21.05 22.57
N GLY A 146 -5.32 -20.19 23.57
CA GLY A 146 -4.55 -20.48 24.80
C GLY A 146 -3.04 -20.54 24.59
N THR A 147 -2.54 -20.10 23.43
CA THR A 147 -1.12 -20.16 23.06
C THR A 147 -0.69 -18.89 22.34
N ASP A 148 0.61 -18.60 22.30
CA ASP A 148 1.11 -17.50 21.48
C ASP A 148 1.06 -17.86 20.00
N LEU A 149 0.39 -17.02 19.23
CA LEU A 149 0.24 -17.15 17.78
C LEU A 149 1.24 -16.27 17.01
N PHE A 150 2.17 -15.62 17.72
CA PHE A 150 3.20 -14.72 17.18
C PHE A 150 2.61 -13.56 16.35
N LEU A 151 1.41 -13.09 16.74
CA LEU A 151 0.68 -12.01 16.06
C LEU A 151 1.10 -10.61 16.53
N LYS A 152 2.00 -10.54 17.50
CA LYS A 152 2.58 -9.32 18.07
C LYS A 152 4.09 -9.52 18.14
N SER A 153 4.85 -8.43 17.97
CA SER A 153 6.30 -8.47 18.02
C SER A 153 6.82 -8.97 19.36
N ALA A 154 7.96 -9.66 19.34
CA ALA A 154 8.61 -10.24 20.52
C ALA A 154 9.22 -9.22 21.49
N ARG A 155 9.16 -7.90 21.19
CA ARG A 155 9.72 -6.83 22.06
C ARG A 155 9.22 -6.83 23.50
N ARG A 156 8.04 -7.39 23.74
CA ARG A 156 7.44 -7.60 25.07
C ARG A 156 6.79 -8.96 25.08
N SER A 157 6.79 -9.64 26.21
CA SER A 157 6.14 -10.93 26.36
C SER A 157 4.63 -10.83 26.06
N LEU A 158 4.00 -11.94 25.66
CA LEU A 158 2.56 -11.95 25.44
C LEU A 158 1.77 -11.83 26.76
N ALA A 159 2.32 -12.37 27.85
CA ALA A 159 1.72 -12.34 29.18
C ALA A 159 1.50 -10.89 29.68
N ASP A 160 2.47 -10.00 29.42
CA ASP A 160 2.36 -8.58 29.79
C ASP A 160 1.31 -7.84 28.96
N LYS A 161 1.03 -8.31 27.74
CA LYS A 161 0.09 -7.66 26.81
C LYS A 161 -1.35 -8.09 27.04
N CYS A 162 -1.58 -9.30 27.54
CA CYS A 162 -2.92 -9.83 27.72
C CYS A 162 -2.96 -11.00 28.71
N LYS A 163 -4.13 -11.16 29.35
CA LYS A 163 -4.42 -12.30 30.23
C LYS A 163 -4.57 -13.58 29.41
N LEU A 164 -3.48 -14.34 29.24
CA LEU A 164 -3.42 -15.52 28.38
C LEU A 164 -4.29 -16.67 28.92
N ASP A 165 -4.32 -16.84 30.24
CA ASP A 165 -5.03 -17.94 30.92
C ASP A 165 -6.56 -17.82 30.86
N SER A 166 -7.07 -16.68 30.41
CA SER A 166 -8.51 -16.43 30.32
C SER A 166 -8.94 -16.22 28.89
N LYS A 167 -9.90 -17.03 28.42
CA LYS A 167 -10.48 -16.88 27.08
C LYS A 167 -11.18 -15.52 26.94
N PRO A 168 -11.32 -14.98 25.71
CA PRO A 168 -11.93 -13.68 25.52
C PRO A 168 -13.46 -13.71 25.68
N GLY A 169 -14.02 -12.62 26.21
CA GLY A 169 -15.46 -12.41 26.40
C GLY A 169 -15.89 -12.45 27.87
N GLN A 170 -17.15 -12.08 28.15
CA GLN A 170 -17.72 -12.06 29.51
C GLN A 170 -17.65 -13.44 30.19
N HIS A 171 -17.93 -14.51 29.45
CA HIS A 171 -17.86 -15.90 29.93
C HIS A 171 -16.48 -16.55 29.76
N GLY A 172 -15.43 -15.76 29.62
CA GLY A 172 -14.07 -16.24 29.34
C GLY A 172 -13.50 -17.24 30.36
N ARG A 173 -13.94 -17.16 31.62
CA ARG A 173 -13.55 -18.07 32.70
C ARG A 173 -14.18 -19.47 32.60
N THR A 174 -15.42 -19.55 32.13
CA THR A 174 -16.18 -20.81 32.04
C THR A 174 -16.11 -21.43 30.63
N SER A 175 -15.72 -20.64 29.62
CA SER A 175 -15.76 -21.06 28.22
C SER A 175 -14.76 -22.17 27.90
N GLY A 176 -15.27 -23.27 27.34
CA GLY A 176 -14.46 -24.38 26.84
C GLY A 176 -13.90 -25.29 27.93
N ALA A 177 -14.60 -25.39 29.07
CA ALA A 177 -14.36 -26.39 30.11
C ALA A 177 -14.63 -27.83 29.61
N ARG A 178 -15.52 -28.01 28.62
CA ARG A 178 -15.73 -29.26 27.90
C ARG A 178 -15.79 -28.96 26.40
N THR A 179 -14.84 -29.48 25.64
CA THR A 179 -14.78 -29.30 24.18
C THR A 179 -15.00 -30.67 23.54
N SER A 180 -15.93 -30.76 22.58
CA SER A 180 -16.15 -31.98 21.81
C SER A 180 -14.99 -32.26 20.85
N ASP A 181 -14.91 -33.46 20.30
CA ASP A 181 -13.86 -33.84 19.33
C ASP A 181 -13.87 -32.94 18.09
N TYR A 182 -15.05 -32.65 17.55
CA TYR A 182 -15.21 -31.65 16.48
C TYR A 182 -14.72 -30.27 16.92
N GLY A 183 -14.96 -29.91 18.18
CA GLY A 183 -14.47 -28.66 18.76
C GLY A 183 -12.95 -28.59 18.79
N LEU A 184 -12.27 -29.68 19.18
CA LEU A 184 -10.81 -29.81 19.20
C LEU A 184 -10.23 -29.68 17.78
N GLN A 185 -10.76 -30.46 16.84
CA GLN A 185 -10.41 -30.39 15.41
C GLN A 185 -10.58 -28.97 14.84
N LEU A 186 -11.71 -28.32 15.14
CA LEU A 186 -11.97 -26.96 14.72
C LEU A 186 -11.00 -25.96 15.37
N ARG A 187 -10.65 -26.11 16.65
CA ARG A 187 -9.68 -25.22 17.30
C ARG A 187 -8.32 -25.32 16.64
N GLU A 188 -7.87 -26.53 16.34
CA GLU A 188 -6.55 -26.76 15.76
C GLU A 188 -6.42 -26.17 14.36
N LYS A 189 -7.42 -26.38 13.49
CA LYS A 189 -7.50 -25.69 12.20
C LYS A 189 -7.47 -24.17 12.39
N GLN A 190 -8.25 -23.64 13.33
CA GLN A 190 -8.35 -22.20 13.56
C GLN A 190 -7.02 -21.62 14.07
N LYS A 191 -6.28 -22.37 14.90
CA LYS A 191 -4.93 -22.02 15.38
C LYS A 191 -3.99 -21.82 14.20
N VAL A 192 -3.82 -22.82 13.35
CA VAL A 192 -2.96 -22.76 12.15
C VAL A 192 -3.40 -21.63 11.21
N LYS A 193 -4.70 -21.53 10.90
CA LYS A 193 -5.22 -20.48 10.04
C LYS A 193 -4.89 -19.07 10.56
N ARG A 194 -4.93 -18.87 11.89
CA ARG A 194 -4.64 -17.58 12.52
C ARG A 194 -3.15 -17.27 12.53
N ILE A 195 -2.29 -18.26 12.76
CA ILE A 195 -0.82 -18.09 12.71
C ILE A 195 -0.41 -17.53 11.35
N TYR A 196 -0.82 -18.18 10.26
CA TYR A 196 -0.48 -17.74 8.91
C TYR A 196 -1.36 -16.59 8.38
N GLY A 197 -2.42 -16.21 9.10
CA GLY A 197 -3.32 -15.13 8.70
C GLY A 197 -4.08 -15.39 7.40
N VAL A 198 -4.38 -16.67 7.11
CA VAL A 198 -5.07 -17.12 5.89
C VAL A 198 -6.59 -17.13 6.12
N LEU A 199 -7.39 -16.93 5.07
CA LEU A 199 -8.85 -17.06 5.16
C LEU A 199 -9.31 -18.49 4.85
N GLU A 200 -10.50 -18.86 5.31
CA GLU A 200 -11.02 -20.24 5.19
C GLU A 200 -11.01 -20.76 3.76
N ARG A 201 -11.52 -19.97 2.80
CA ARG A 201 -11.55 -20.35 1.39
C ARG A 201 -10.16 -20.63 0.83
N GLN A 202 -9.18 -19.84 1.24
CA GLN A 202 -7.79 -20.02 0.80
C GLN A 202 -7.14 -21.20 1.53
N PHE A 203 -7.42 -21.39 2.81
CA PHE A 203 -6.92 -22.53 3.59
C PHE A 203 -7.43 -23.85 3.02
N ARG A 204 -8.72 -23.95 2.70
CA ARG A 204 -9.31 -25.14 2.06
C ARG A 204 -8.68 -25.46 0.70
N ARG A 205 -8.27 -24.44 -0.06
CA ARG A 205 -7.52 -24.64 -1.31
C ARG A 205 -6.11 -25.18 -1.07
N TYR A 206 -5.42 -24.73 -0.01
CA TYR A 206 -4.13 -25.30 0.36
C TYR A 206 -4.27 -26.74 0.83
N PHE A 207 -5.32 -27.07 1.57
CA PHE A 207 -5.61 -28.44 1.96
C PHE A 207 -5.86 -29.34 0.75
N ALA A 208 -6.72 -28.92 -0.19
CA ALA A 208 -6.97 -29.69 -1.41
C ALA A 208 -5.71 -29.86 -2.28
N GLU A 209 -4.84 -28.84 -2.32
CA GLU A 209 -3.55 -28.94 -3.01
C GLU A 209 -2.55 -29.84 -2.27
N ALA A 210 -2.59 -29.87 -0.94
CA ALA A 210 -1.77 -30.79 -0.14
C ALA A 210 -2.21 -32.24 -0.35
N ASP A 211 -3.52 -32.50 -0.34
CA ASP A 211 -4.13 -33.82 -0.52
C ASP A 211 -3.88 -34.40 -1.93
N ARG A 212 -3.82 -33.52 -2.94
CA ARG A 212 -3.47 -33.89 -4.32
C ARG A 212 -2.01 -34.34 -4.46
N ARG A 213 -1.11 -33.90 -3.58
CA ARG A 213 0.32 -34.21 -3.67
C ARG A 213 0.62 -35.55 -3.01
N LYS A 214 1.66 -36.23 -3.51
CA LYS A 214 2.14 -37.48 -2.92
C LYS A 214 2.82 -37.19 -1.57
N GLY A 215 2.48 -37.95 -0.54
CA GLY A 215 3.07 -37.85 0.80
C GLY A 215 2.02 -37.64 1.89
N ASN A 216 2.48 -37.28 3.08
CA ASN A 216 1.60 -36.96 4.21
C ASN A 216 0.91 -35.59 3.99
N THR A 217 -0.42 -35.60 3.89
CA THR A 217 -1.25 -34.41 3.66
C THR A 217 -1.03 -33.32 4.72
N GLY A 218 -0.85 -33.70 5.98
CA GLY A 218 -0.64 -32.76 7.09
C GLY A 218 0.68 -32.00 6.96
N GLU A 219 1.76 -32.72 6.66
CA GLU A 219 3.09 -32.14 6.46
C GLU A 219 3.13 -31.24 5.23
N MET A 220 2.55 -31.71 4.12
CA MET A 220 2.48 -30.96 2.86
C MET A 220 1.67 -29.67 3.02
N LEU A 221 0.59 -29.68 3.82
CA LEU A 221 -0.15 -28.47 4.15
C LEU A 221 0.73 -27.43 4.85
N LEU A 222 1.53 -27.86 5.85
CA LEU A 222 2.43 -26.96 6.57
C LEU A 222 3.55 -26.42 5.66
N GLN A 223 4.11 -27.26 4.80
CA GLN A 223 5.09 -26.84 3.78
C GLN A 223 4.52 -25.78 2.84
N LEU A 224 3.29 -25.96 2.35
CA LEU A 224 2.61 -24.98 1.49
C LEU A 224 2.31 -23.65 2.20
N LEU A 225 2.12 -23.68 3.51
CA LEU A 225 1.90 -22.48 4.32
C LEU A 225 3.20 -21.73 4.63
N GLU A 226 4.29 -22.45 4.92
CA GLU A 226 5.61 -21.86 5.16
C GLU A 226 6.27 -21.29 3.88
N SER A 227 5.96 -21.86 2.72
CA SER A 227 6.48 -21.40 1.42
C SER A 227 5.76 -20.17 0.84
N ARG A 228 4.77 -19.60 1.54
CA ARG A 228 4.15 -18.33 1.14
C ARG A 228 5.13 -17.17 1.26
N LEU A 229 5.18 -16.29 0.26
CA LEU A 229 6.07 -15.12 0.27
C LEU A 229 5.96 -14.26 1.53
N ASP A 230 4.74 -13.99 2.04
CA ASP A 230 4.59 -13.23 3.28
C ASP A 230 5.15 -13.95 4.52
N THR A 231 5.13 -15.28 4.52
CA THR A 231 5.67 -16.10 5.59
C THR A 231 7.19 -16.20 5.48
N VAL A 232 7.74 -16.42 4.27
CA VAL A 232 9.18 -16.43 4.04
C VAL A 232 9.81 -15.08 4.42
N VAL A 233 9.20 -13.96 4.03
CA VAL A 233 9.66 -12.61 4.41
C VAL A 233 9.66 -12.41 5.94
N TYR A 234 8.70 -12.99 6.65
CA TYR A 234 8.68 -13.00 8.12
C TYR A 234 9.77 -13.91 8.70
N ARG A 235 9.97 -15.11 8.15
CA ARG A 235 11.03 -16.05 8.58
C ARG A 235 12.44 -15.51 8.32
N MET A 236 12.61 -14.68 7.29
CA MET A 236 13.85 -13.94 7.00
C MET A 236 14.08 -12.74 7.93
N GLY A 237 13.13 -12.39 8.80
CA GLY A 237 13.27 -11.28 9.74
C GLY A 237 13.01 -9.88 9.16
N PHE A 238 12.64 -9.75 7.88
CA PHE A 238 12.36 -8.43 7.29
C PHE A 238 11.09 -7.75 7.83
N GLY A 239 10.23 -8.49 8.54
CA GLY A 239 9.09 -7.94 9.26
C GLY A 239 8.93 -8.60 10.63
N SER A 240 8.57 -7.81 11.64
CA SER A 240 8.46 -8.30 13.03
C SER A 240 7.27 -9.24 13.25
N THR A 241 6.27 -9.17 12.37
CA THR A 241 5.09 -10.06 12.36
C THR A 241 4.72 -10.41 10.92
N ARG A 242 4.03 -11.54 10.71
CA ARG A 242 3.51 -11.92 9.38
C ARG A 242 2.58 -10.85 8.77
N ALA A 243 1.87 -10.09 9.59
CA ALA A 243 1.01 -9.00 9.12
C ALA A 243 1.81 -7.81 8.55
N GLU A 244 2.96 -7.51 9.16
CA GLU A 244 3.91 -6.50 8.68
C GLU A 244 4.64 -6.99 7.42
N ALA A 245 5.13 -8.22 7.41
CA ALA A 245 5.73 -8.85 6.23
C ALA A 245 4.79 -8.81 5.02
N ARG A 246 3.50 -9.13 5.23
CA ARG A 246 2.46 -9.00 4.20
C ARG A 246 2.28 -7.57 3.71
N GLN A 247 2.41 -6.57 4.59
CA GLN A 247 2.33 -5.17 4.20
C GLN A 247 3.53 -4.78 3.32
N LEU A 248 4.74 -5.23 3.65
CA LEU A 248 5.94 -5.01 2.83
C LEU A 248 5.76 -5.58 1.43
N VAL A 249 5.30 -6.83 1.32
CA VAL A 249 5.00 -7.46 0.03
C VAL A 249 3.96 -6.66 -0.74
N SER A 250 2.80 -6.38 -0.14
CA SER A 250 1.72 -5.64 -0.81
C SER A 250 2.13 -4.23 -1.26
N HIS A 251 3.06 -3.59 -0.56
CA HIS A 251 3.57 -2.26 -0.86
C HIS A 251 4.76 -2.28 -1.84
N LYS A 252 5.01 -3.41 -2.52
CA LYS A 252 6.08 -3.54 -3.54
C LYS A 252 7.49 -3.27 -2.97
N ALA A 253 7.71 -3.60 -1.71
CA ALA A 253 9.00 -3.45 -1.03
C ALA A 253 9.91 -4.69 -1.18
N ILE A 254 9.39 -5.81 -1.67
CA ILE A 254 10.08 -7.09 -1.76
C ILE A 254 10.28 -7.47 -3.23
N THR A 255 11.44 -8.04 -3.53
CA THR A 255 11.76 -8.67 -4.81
C THR A 255 12.01 -10.16 -4.63
N VAL A 256 11.66 -10.96 -5.65
CA VAL A 256 11.99 -12.38 -5.76
C VAL A 256 12.78 -12.55 -7.05
N ASN A 257 14.01 -13.05 -6.97
CA ASN A 257 14.95 -13.17 -8.09
C ASN A 257 15.09 -11.85 -8.88
N GLY A 258 15.16 -10.72 -8.18
CA GLY A 258 15.28 -9.37 -8.76
C GLY A 258 13.97 -8.74 -9.25
N GLN A 259 12.88 -9.51 -9.40
CA GLN A 259 11.59 -9.00 -9.85
C GLN A 259 10.70 -8.58 -8.68
N VAL A 260 9.96 -7.48 -8.81
CA VAL A 260 9.06 -6.98 -7.75
C VAL A 260 7.87 -7.91 -7.58
N ALA A 261 7.73 -8.49 -6.40
CA ALA A 261 6.63 -9.40 -6.05
C ALA A 261 5.70 -8.75 -5.03
N ASN A 262 4.42 -8.58 -5.39
CA ASN A 262 3.43 -7.93 -4.53
C ASN A 262 2.27 -8.86 -4.09
N ILE A 263 2.37 -10.16 -4.39
CA ILE A 263 1.35 -11.16 -4.06
C ILE A 263 1.79 -11.94 -2.82
N PRO A 264 1.16 -11.75 -1.64
CA PRO A 264 1.56 -12.42 -0.40
C PRO A 264 1.47 -13.96 -0.45
N SER A 265 0.56 -14.48 -1.27
CA SER A 265 0.35 -15.92 -1.43
C SER A 265 1.21 -16.55 -2.53
N LEU A 266 2.16 -15.80 -3.11
CA LEU A 266 3.12 -16.35 -4.05
C LEU A 266 3.88 -17.49 -3.37
N GLN A 267 4.00 -18.61 -4.09
CA GLN A 267 4.71 -19.80 -3.63
C GLN A 267 6.20 -19.68 -3.97
N VAL A 268 7.02 -19.63 -2.94
CA VAL A 268 8.48 -19.53 -3.04
C VAL A 268 9.05 -20.93 -3.22
N LYS A 269 9.93 -21.11 -4.20
CA LYS A 269 10.64 -22.38 -4.43
C LYS A 269 12.02 -22.36 -3.79
N ALA A 270 12.53 -23.54 -3.48
CA ALA A 270 13.93 -23.72 -3.07
C ALA A 270 14.87 -23.06 -4.09
N GLY A 271 15.92 -22.39 -3.59
CA GLY A 271 16.89 -21.62 -4.37
C GLY A 271 16.44 -20.20 -4.76
N ASN A 272 15.21 -19.79 -4.48
CA ASN A 272 14.80 -18.41 -4.75
C ASN A 272 15.46 -17.43 -3.79
N VAL A 273 15.91 -16.30 -4.35
CA VAL A 273 16.50 -15.18 -3.61
C VAL A 273 15.44 -14.12 -3.39
N ILE A 274 15.19 -13.76 -2.14
CA ILE A 274 14.24 -12.74 -1.72
C ILE A 274 15.03 -11.57 -1.15
N ALA A 275 14.81 -10.37 -1.68
CA ALA A 275 15.52 -9.18 -1.23
C ALA A 275 14.58 -8.01 -0.98
N VAL A 276 15.03 -7.08 -0.14
CA VAL A 276 14.38 -5.80 0.07
C VAL A 276 14.80 -4.84 -1.04
N ARG A 277 13.82 -4.22 -1.69
CA ARG A 277 14.06 -3.24 -2.76
C ARG A 277 14.87 -2.05 -2.23
N GLU A 278 15.76 -1.49 -3.06
CA GLU A 278 16.67 -0.40 -2.66
C GLU A 278 15.97 0.80 -1.99
N GLN A 279 14.81 1.19 -2.53
CA GLN A 279 14.00 2.30 -2.00
C GLN A 279 13.41 2.02 -0.61
N ALA A 280 13.26 0.74 -0.24
CA ALA A 280 12.69 0.30 1.02
C ALA A 280 13.74 -0.02 2.10
N LYS A 281 15.02 -0.22 1.74
CA LYS A 281 16.11 -0.54 2.69
C LYS A 281 16.30 0.51 3.80
N LYS A 282 15.96 1.77 3.52
CA LYS A 282 16.05 2.88 4.50
C LYS A 282 14.93 2.86 5.56
N GLN A 283 13.95 1.96 5.47
CA GLN A 283 12.85 1.92 6.41
C GLN A 283 13.31 1.36 7.76
N THR A 284 13.20 2.18 8.82
CA THR A 284 13.56 1.82 10.20
C THR A 284 12.90 0.53 10.68
N ARG A 285 11.63 0.31 10.29
CA ARG A 285 10.89 -0.91 10.64
C ARG A 285 11.57 -2.22 10.19
N ILE A 286 12.25 -2.21 9.04
CA ILE A 286 12.92 -3.40 8.49
C ILE A 286 14.21 -3.65 9.27
N GLN A 287 14.95 -2.59 9.57
CA GLN A 287 16.18 -2.66 10.37
C GLN A 287 15.88 -3.18 11.78
N GLU A 288 14.88 -2.59 12.45
CA GLU A 288 14.46 -3.03 13.79
C GLU A 288 13.91 -4.47 13.80
N ALA A 289 13.23 -4.90 12.73
CA ALA A 289 12.73 -6.27 12.62
C ALA A 289 13.87 -7.27 12.43
N LEU A 290 14.88 -6.93 11.64
CA LEU A 290 16.03 -7.76 11.38
C LEU A 290 16.89 -7.96 12.64
N SER A 291 17.17 -6.87 13.38
CA SER A 291 17.88 -6.97 14.66
C SER A 291 17.12 -7.82 15.69
N LEU A 292 15.78 -7.74 15.71
CA LEU A 292 14.96 -8.60 16.58
C LEU A 292 15.00 -10.07 16.13
N ALA A 293 15.07 -10.33 14.84
CA ALA A 293 15.18 -11.69 14.30
C ALA A 293 16.54 -12.31 14.59
N GLU A 294 17.62 -11.55 14.50
CA GLU A 294 18.98 -12.00 14.89
C GLU A 294 19.04 -12.42 16.36
N GLN A 295 18.36 -11.68 17.26
CA GLN A 295 18.27 -12.03 18.68
C GLN A 295 17.49 -13.33 18.94
N ASN A 296 16.42 -13.57 18.17
CA ASN A 296 15.57 -14.75 18.33
C ASN A 296 16.10 -16.00 17.60
N GLY A 297 17.07 -15.83 16.71
CA GLY A 297 17.56 -16.88 15.82
C GLY A 297 16.73 -17.01 14.54
N LEU A 298 17.41 -17.37 13.45
CA LEU A 298 16.80 -17.62 12.14
C LEU A 298 16.61 -19.12 11.89
N PRO A 299 15.55 -19.54 11.17
CA PRO A 299 15.34 -20.95 10.87
C PRO A 299 16.38 -21.54 9.91
N SER A 300 16.68 -22.83 10.04
CA SER A 300 17.71 -23.56 9.27
C SER A 300 17.51 -23.52 7.75
N TRP A 301 16.27 -23.55 7.30
CA TRP A 301 15.88 -23.60 5.88
C TRP A 301 15.95 -22.24 5.16
N VAL A 302 16.35 -21.18 5.86
CA VAL A 302 16.52 -19.83 5.32
C VAL A 302 17.96 -19.36 5.57
N SER A 303 18.58 -18.75 4.55
CA SER A 303 19.83 -18.00 4.71
C SER A 303 19.54 -16.52 4.57
N VAL A 304 20.00 -15.67 5.47
CA VAL A 304 19.82 -14.21 5.38
C VAL A 304 21.17 -13.52 5.47
N ASP A 305 21.44 -12.61 4.53
CA ASP A 305 22.52 -11.62 4.62
C ASP A 305 21.92 -10.30 5.11
N ALA A 306 22.18 -10.00 6.38
CA ALA A 306 21.65 -8.83 7.05
C ALA A 306 22.18 -7.50 6.47
N LYS A 307 23.40 -7.49 5.93
CA LYS A 307 24.02 -6.27 5.39
C LYS A 307 23.39 -5.88 4.05
N LYS A 308 23.09 -6.88 3.22
CA LYS A 308 22.50 -6.67 1.89
C LYS A 308 20.97 -6.61 1.90
N PHE A 309 20.33 -7.02 3.00
CA PHE A 309 18.88 -7.22 3.10
C PHE A 309 18.37 -8.19 2.02
N GLU A 310 19.11 -9.29 1.85
CA GLU A 310 18.79 -10.38 0.92
C GLU A 310 18.82 -11.72 1.66
N GLY A 311 18.04 -12.68 1.18
CA GLY A 311 18.04 -14.02 1.74
C GLY A 311 17.65 -15.05 0.70
N THR A 312 18.15 -16.27 0.89
CA THR A 312 17.88 -17.41 0.00
C THR A 312 17.04 -18.42 0.75
N PHE A 313 15.94 -18.85 0.12
CA PHE A 313 15.13 -19.96 0.62
C PHE A 313 15.80 -21.27 0.22
N LYS A 314 16.50 -21.94 1.16
CA LYS A 314 17.38 -23.07 0.85
C LYS A 314 16.60 -24.31 0.42
N GLN A 315 15.63 -24.70 1.25
CA GLN A 315 14.84 -25.90 1.06
C GLN A 315 13.45 -25.75 1.66
N MET A 316 12.54 -26.67 1.31
CA MET A 316 11.26 -26.76 1.99
C MET A 316 11.49 -27.29 3.42
N PRO A 317 10.84 -26.70 4.43
CA PRO A 317 11.00 -27.15 5.81
C PRO A 317 10.39 -28.54 6.00
N GLU A 318 11.06 -29.36 6.81
CA GLU A 318 10.49 -30.63 7.28
C GLU A 318 9.54 -30.41 8.46
N ARG A 319 8.81 -31.46 8.85
CA ARG A 319 7.89 -31.36 9.98
C ARG A 319 8.60 -31.05 11.31
N SER A 320 9.79 -31.60 11.49
CA SER A 320 10.69 -31.40 12.63
C SER A 320 11.17 -29.96 12.76
N ASP A 321 11.39 -29.30 11.63
CA ASP A 321 11.85 -27.90 11.53
C ASP A 321 10.75 -26.90 11.92
N ILE A 322 9.48 -27.24 11.71
CA ILE A 322 8.33 -26.38 12.02
C ILE A 322 8.03 -26.52 13.52
N ALA A 323 8.81 -25.79 14.32
CA ALA A 323 8.61 -25.67 15.76
C ALA A 323 7.25 -25.00 16.04
N GLY A 324 6.27 -25.81 16.42
CA GLY A 324 4.95 -25.37 16.84
C GLY A 324 4.16 -26.52 17.46
N ASP A 325 3.47 -26.21 18.55
CA ASP A 325 2.43 -27.06 19.15
C ASP A 325 1.18 -27.05 18.24
N ILE A 326 1.37 -27.58 17.04
CA ILE A 326 0.36 -27.76 16.01
C ILE A 326 0.15 -29.24 15.83
N ASN A 327 -1.10 -29.68 15.92
CA ASN A 327 -1.46 -31.06 15.62
C ASN A 327 -2.19 -31.12 14.27
N GLU A 328 -1.44 -31.37 13.20
CA GLU A 328 -1.94 -31.41 11.84
C GLU A 328 -2.93 -32.56 11.58
N SER A 329 -2.85 -33.67 12.32
CA SER A 329 -3.75 -34.82 12.16
C SER A 329 -5.22 -34.43 12.36
N LEU A 330 -5.49 -33.63 13.40
CA LEU A 330 -6.82 -33.10 13.71
C LEU A 330 -7.39 -32.20 12.59
N ILE A 331 -6.52 -31.56 11.81
CA ILE A 331 -6.91 -30.72 10.68
C ILE A 331 -7.30 -31.59 9.49
N VAL A 332 -6.55 -32.68 9.24
CA VAL A 332 -6.85 -33.65 8.20
C VAL A 332 -8.19 -34.33 8.49
N GLU A 333 -8.41 -34.78 9.72
CA GLU A 333 -9.69 -35.38 10.16
C GLU A 333 -10.88 -34.43 9.94
N LEU A 334 -10.71 -33.13 10.24
CA LEU A 334 -11.78 -32.15 10.07
C LEU A 334 -12.22 -31.97 8.62
N TYR A 335 -11.28 -32.03 7.67
CA TYR A 335 -11.57 -31.85 6.25
C TYR A 335 -11.91 -33.16 5.53
N SER A 336 -11.67 -34.30 6.17
CA SER A 336 -12.02 -35.63 5.65
C SER A 336 -13.43 -36.09 6.07
N ARG A 337 -14.12 -35.33 6.92
CA ARG A 337 -15.55 -35.47 7.22
C ARG A 337 -16.41 -34.94 6.09
#